data_AF-Q88L56-F1
#
_entry.id   AF-Q88L56-F1
#
_cell.length_a   1.000
_cell.length_b   1.000
_cell.length_c   1.000
_cell.angle_alpha   90.00
_cell.angle_beta   90.00
_cell.angle_gamma   90.00
#
_symmetry.space_group_name_H-M   'P 1'
#
loop_
_entity.id
_entity.type
_entity.pdbx_description
1 polymer ?
#
loop_
_entity_poly.entity_id
_entity_poly.type
_entity_poly.pdbx_seq_one_letter_code
_entity_poly.pdbx_strand_id
1 'polypeptide(L)'
;MQRCDNFGQGAVTLRLCLYARLSEFPSVSFDPSLLMQINTALLFATPCDDEEDNMATLCCHSDKGQMFLLTRYPDEDTVDLTLDDEPSTLDGLKVTLSAKRLLIEVAAGDRDALKGDEVLEINLTSDLSDMDEVKETLENILAGTGTLVCEL
;
A
#
# COMPACT_ATOMS: atom_id res chain seq x y z
N MET A 1 11.22 2.31 -50.11
CA MET A 1 12.11 2.79 -51.17
C MET A 1 12.84 4.01 -50.61
N GLN A 2 14.16 3.92 -50.50
CA GLN A 2 15.06 4.90 -49.89
C GLN A 2 14.87 6.33 -50.44
N ARG A 3 15.07 7.33 -49.59
CA ARG A 3 16.07 8.38 -49.82
C ARG A 3 16.51 9.03 -48.50
N CYS A 4 17.80 8.86 -48.22
CA CYS A 4 18.58 9.62 -47.26
C CYS A 4 19.07 10.92 -47.90
N ASP A 5 19.89 11.66 -47.16
CA ASP A 5 20.72 12.82 -47.50
C ASP A 5 20.10 14.18 -47.12
N ASN A 6 20.74 15.09 -46.37
CA ASN A 6 22.13 15.23 -45.94
C ASN A 6 22.23 16.55 -45.16
N PHE A 7 22.89 16.59 -43.99
CA PHE A 7 23.77 17.72 -43.63
C PHE A 7 24.72 17.31 -42.50
N GLY A 8 25.99 17.17 -42.85
CA GLY A 8 27.09 16.98 -41.90
C GLY A 8 27.70 18.31 -41.43
N GLN A 9 28.48 18.22 -40.35
CA GLN A 9 29.80 18.82 -40.11
C GLN A 9 30.10 18.69 -38.60
N GLY A 10 31.07 17.86 -38.20
CA GLY A 10 32.44 18.31 -37.85
C GLY A 10 32.58 18.39 -36.32
N ALA A 11 33.07 17.33 -35.64
CA ALA A 11 34.44 17.21 -35.12
C ALA A 11 34.78 18.34 -34.10
N VAL A 12 35.14 18.11 -32.83
CA VAL A 12 36.39 17.49 -32.33
C VAL A 12 36.39 17.53 -30.77
N THR A 13 36.89 16.47 -30.12
CA THR A 13 37.60 16.43 -28.80
C THR A 13 36.86 16.45 -27.45
N LEU A 14 36.91 15.26 -26.83
CA LEU A 14 37.19 14.90 -25.42
C LEU A 14 37.20 15.99 -24.33
N ARG A 15 36.36 15.81 -23.29
CA ARG A 15 36.82 15.64 -21.89
C ARG A 15 35.69 15.22 -20.94
N LEU A 16 36.08 14.38 -19.99
CA LEU A 16 35.42 13.88 -18.78
C LEU A 16 34.39 14.77 -18.05
N CYS A 17 33.48 14.05 -17.38
CA CYS A 17 32.90 14.27 -16.04
C CYS A 17 31.50 14.89 -15.88
N LEU A 18 30.69 14.10 -15.17
CA LEU A 18 29.77 14.44 -14.08
C LEU A 18 28.34 14.94 -14.40
N TYR A 19 27.42 14.01 -14.14
CA TYR A 19 26.23 14.14 -13.27
C TYR A 19 25.06 15.07 -13.66
N ALA A 20 23.88 14.56 -13.30
CA ALA A 20 22.58 15.21 -13.11
C ALA A 20 21.65 15.20 -14.35
N ARG A 21 20.36 14.87 -14.26
CA ARG A 21 19.45 14.34 -13.21
C ARG A 21 18.04 14.38 -13.84
N LEU A 22 17.16 13.43 -13.49
CA LEU A 22 15.69 13.51 -13.62
C LEU A 22 15.21 13.47 -15.10
N SER A 23 14.18 12.75 -15.51
CA SER A 23 13.03 12.20 -14.82
C SER A 23 12.22 11.52 -15.92
N GLU A 24 12.40 10.23 -16.12
CA GLU A 24 11.43 9.43 -16.86
C GLU A 24 10.91 8.42 -15.87
N PHE A 25 9.95 8.90 -15.07
CA PHE A 25 8.97 8.05 -14.42
C PHE A 25 8.52 7.04 -15.49
N PRO A 26 8.69 5.73 -15.28
CA PRO A 26 8.00 4.79 -16.14
C PRO A 26 6.53 5.14 -16.00
N SER A 27 5.91 5.49 -17.11
CA SER A 27 4.46 5.52 -17.26
C SER A 27 3.93 4.20 -16.73
N VAL A 28 3.53 4.19 -15.46
CA VAL A 28 2.90 3.06 -14.80
C VAL A 28 1.65 2.84 -15.63
N SER A 29 1.74 1.83 -16.50
CA SER A 29 0.58 1.30 -17.17
C SER A 29 -0.19 0.68 -16.04
N PHE A 30 -1.16 1.44 -15.50
CA PHE A 30 -2.09 1.01 -14.48
C PHE A 30 -2.93 -0.08 -15.16
N ASP A 31 -2.38 -1.29 -15.20
CA ASP A 31 -3.05 -2.45 -15.75
C ASP A 31 -4.09 -2.84 -14.70
N PRO A 32 -5.39 -2.58 -14.95
CA PRO A 32 -6.43 -2.75 -13.93
C PRO A 32 -6.75 -4.23 -13.67
N SER A 33 -5.95 -5.18 -14.17
CA SER A 33 -6.25 -6.62 -14.16
C SER A 33 -5.47 -7.45 -13.15
N LEU A 34 -4.57 -6.85 -12.35
CA LEU A 34 -3.78 -7.56 -11.32
C LEU A 34 -3.97 -7.04 -9.88
N LEU A 35 -4.82 -6.03 -9.65
CA LEU A 35 -5.11 -5.52 -8.31
C LEU A 35 -5.58 -6.65 -7.39
N MET A 36 -4.88 -6.81 -6.27
CA MET A 36 -5.26 -7.80 -5.27
C MET A 36 -6.57 -7.39 -4.61
N GLN A 37 -7.58 -8.25 -4.67
CA GLN A 37 -8.90 -8.00 -4.12
C GLN A 37 -9.31 -9.08 -3.14
N ILE A 38 -9.65 -8.65 -1.92
CA ILE A 38 -10.16 -9.49 -0.85
C ILE A 38 -11.64 -9.17 -0.64
N ASN A 39 -12.48 -10.18 -0.46
CA ASN A 39 -13.88 -9.97 -0.08
C ASN A 39 -14.10 -10.54 1.32
N THR A 40 -14.43 -9.68 2.28
CA THR A 40 -14.72 -10.05 3.66
C THR A 40 -16.15 -9.68 4.04
N ALA A 41 -16.75 -10.45 4.94
CA ALA A 41 -18.04 -10.12 5.54
C ALA A 41 -17.89 -9.32 6.85
N LEU A 42 -16.69 -9.36 7.47
CA LEU A 42 -16.44 -8.78 8.78
C LEU A 42 -14.97 -8.32 8.89
N LEU A 43 -14.78 -7.11 9.40
CA LEU A 43 -13.52 -6.57 9.89
C LEU A 43 -13.57 -6.63 11.41
N PHE A 44 -12.49 -7.14 12.00
CA PHE A 44 -12.24 -7.00 13.43
C PHE A 44 -11.21 -5.91 13.60
N ALA A 45 -11.56 -4.89 14.35
CA ALA A 45 -10.68 -3.78 14.65
C ALA A 45 -10.61 -3.64 16.17
N THR A 46 -9.41 -3.60 16.71
CA THR A 46 -9.18 -3.39 18.14
C THR A 46 -8.29 -2.17 18.26
N PRO A 47 -8.87 -0.97 18.52
CA PRO A 47 -8.13 0.29 18.44
C PRO A 47 -7.16 0.48 19.60
N CYS A 48 -7.47 -0.10 20.75
CA CYS A 48 -6.74 0.08 21.98
C CYS A 48 -6.87 -1.20 22.81
N ASP A 49 -5.94 -2.14 22.60
CA ASP A 49 -5.83 -3.27 23.52
C ASP A 49 -5.17 -2.79 24.82
N ASP A 50 -5.99 -2.43 25.81
CA ASP A 50 -5.56 -1.94 27.13
C ASP A 50 -4.71 -3.00 27.90
N GLU A 51 -4.80 -4.29 27.53
CA GLU A 51 -3.99 -5.37 28.09
C GLU A 51 -2.62 -5.52 27.39
N GLU A 52 -2.49 -5.10 26.13
CA GLU A 52 -1.28 -5.24 25.30
C GLU A 52 -0.72 -3.86 24.90
N ASP A 53 -0.37 -3.02 25.89
CA ASP A 53 0.27 -1.71 25.69
C ASP A 53 -0.44 -0.76 24.70
N ASN A 54 -1.77 -0.81 24.60
CA ASN A 54 -2.58 -0.05 23.64
C ASN A 54 -2.27 -0.38 22.17
N MET A 55 -1.91 -1.64 21.90
CA MET A 55 -1.67 -2.13 20.54
C MET A 55 -2.94 -2.00 19.68
N ALA A 56 -2.78 -1.45 18.48
CA ALA A 56 -3.84 -1.34 17.51
C ALA A 56 -3.75 -2.50 16.51
N THR A 57 -4.83 -3.28 16.41
CA THR A 57 -4.89 -4.46 15.54
C THR A 57 -6.12 -4.44 14.67
N LEU A 58 -5.93 -4.56 13.36
CA LEU A 58 -7.01 -4.71 12.39
C LEU A 58 -6.84 -6.06 11.69
N CYS A 59 -7.83 -6.94 11.77
CA CYS A 59 -7.82 -8.21 11.07
C CYS A 59 -9.08 -8.43 10.24
N CYS A 60 -8.92 -9.10 9.10
CA CYS A 60 -10.03 -9.49 8.26
C CYS A 60 -9.79 -10.83 7.59
N HIS A 61 -10.89 -11.55 7.39
CA HIS A 61 -10.88 -12.87 6.78
C HIS A 61 -11.69 -12.84 5.50
N SER A 62 -11.07 -13.24 4.41
CA SER A 62 -11.76 -13.39 3.15
C SER A 62 -12.58 -14.68 3.12
N ASP A 63 -13.64 -14.70 2.30
CA ASP A 63 -14.41 -15.92 2.02
C ASP A 63 -13.53 -17.02 1.36
N LYS A 64 -12.44 -16.62 0.70
CA LYS A 64 -11.48 -17.51 0.02
C LYS A 64 -10.41 -18.09 0.97
N GLY A 65 -10.45 -17.76 2.26
CA GLY A 65 -9.47 -18.21 3.25
C GLY A 65 -8.19 -17.37 3.35
N GLN A 66 -8.06 -16.30 2.57
CA GLN A 66 -7.02 -15.29 2.76
C GLN A 66 -7.27 -14.52 4.05
N MET A 67 -6.25 -14.41 4.89
CA MET A 67 -6.25 -13.60 6.10
C MET A 67 -5.39 -12.37 5.86
N PHE A 68 -5.91 -11.22 6.27
CA PHE A 68 -5.17 -9.97 6.30
C PHE A 68 -5.20 -9.43 7.72
N LEU A 69 -4.04 -9.15 8.27
CA LEU A 69 -3.84 -8.66 9.62
C LEU A 69 -2.86 -7.49 9.57
N LEU A 70 -3.22 -6.40 10.23
CA LEU A 70 -2.42 -5.21 10.36
C LEU A 70 -2.26 -4.92 11.85
N THR A 71 -1.05 -4.96 12.35
CA THR A 71 -0.73 -4.77 13.77
C THR A 71 0.31 -3.69 13.91
N ARG A 72 0.12 -2.82 14.90
CA ARG A 72 1.13 -1.83 15.25
C ARG A 72 1.11 -1.53 16.74
N TYR A 73 2.31 -1.42 17.30
CA TYR A 73 2.55 -0.90 18.63
C TYR A 73 2.66 0.63 18.60
N PRO A 74 2.10 1.35 19.59
CA PRO A 74 2.16 2.81 19.63
C PRO A 74 3.59 3.36 19.81
N ASP A 75 4.51 2.57 20.36
CA ASP A 75 5.94 2.89 20.51
C ASP A 75 6.78 2.57 19.26
N GLU A 76 6.19 1.94 18.23
CA GLU A 76 6.88 1.62 16.98
C GLU A 76 6.45 2.54 15.84
N ASP A 77 7.43 2.90 15.00
CA ASP A 77 7.22 3.69 13.79
C ASP A 77 6.90 2.83 12.56
N THR A 78 6.93 1.49 12.69
CA THR A 78 6.64 0.52 11.62
C THR A 78 5.30 -0.18 11.83
N VAL A 79 4.64 -0.55 10.74
CA VAL A 79 3.42 -1.37 10.74
C VAL A 79 3.76 -2.78 10.31
N ASP A 80 3.28 -3.79 11.03
CA ASP A 80 3.35 -5.16 10.55
C ASP A 80 2.07 -5.54 9.81
N LEU A 81 2.22 -5.96 8.56
CA LEU A 81 1.16 -6.42 7.67
C LEU A 81 1.38 -7.90 7.40
N THR A 82 0.48 -8.74 7.91
CA THR A 82 0.44 -10.16 7.59
C THR A 82 -0.61 -10.43 6.53
N LEU A 83 -0.17 -10.99 5.40
CA LEU A 83 -1.04 -11.40 4.30
C LEU A 83 -0.81 -12.89 4.01
N ASP A 84 -1.85 -13.71 4.08
CA ASP A 84 -1.80 -15.13 3.67
C ASP A 84 -0.68 -15.93 4.39
N ASP A 85 -0.51 -15.71 5.70
CA ASP A 85 0.55 -16.26 6.56
C ASP A 85 1.98 -15.70 6.36
N GLU A 86 2.15 -14.67 5.52
CA GLU A 86 3.43 -13.98 5.34
C GLU A 86 3.42 -12.60 6.06
N PRO A 87 4.08 -12.46 7.23
CA PRO A 87 4.24 -11.18 7.90
C PRO A 87 5.28 -10.31 7.19
N SER A 88 4.96 -9.04 7.01
CA SER A 88 5.80 -8.05 6.33
C SER A 88 5.77 -6.75 7.10
N THR A 89 6.95 -6.25 7.45
CA THR A 89 7.09 -4.97 8.15
C THR A 89 7.17 -3.83 7.14
N LEU A 90 6.30 -2.84 7.30
CA LEU A 90 6.13 -1.69 6.42
C LEU A 90 6.53 -0.41 7.15
N ASP A 91 7.33 0.41 6.48
CA ASP A 91 7.73 1.75 6.97
C ASP A 91 6.60 2.79 6.78
N GLY A 92 5.62 2.47 5.93
CA GLY A 92 4.44 3.29 5.73
C GLY A 92 3.50 2.79 4.65
N LEU A 93 2.20 2.93 4.92
CA LEU A 93 1.14 2.62 3.97
C LEU A 93 0.06 3.70 4.00
N LYS A 94 -0.71 3.75 2.92
CA LYS A 94 -1.87 4.62 2.80
C LYS A 94 -3.12 3.75 2.81
N VAL A 95 -4.01 3.98 3.75
CA VAL A 95 -5.30 3.29 3.81
C VAL A 95 -6.41 4.24 3.41
N THR A 96 -7.26 3.83 2.49
CA THR A 96 -8.50 4.52 2.15
C THR A 96 -9.68 3.69 2.64
N LEU A 97 -10.35 4.18 3.67
CA LEU A 97 -11.56 3.58 4.23
C LEU A 97 -12.79 4.20 3.55
N SER A 98 -13.60 3.40 2.86
CA SER A 98 -14.90 3.79 2.32
C SER A 98 -16.01 2.95 2.98
N ALA A 99 -17.28 3.35 2.79
CA ALA A 99 -18.45 2.65 3.36
C ALA A 99 -18.57 1.15 3.07
N LYS A 100 -17.96 0.66 1.96
CA LYS A 100 -18.05 -0.75 1.55
C LYS A 100 -16.73 -1.34 1.08
N ARG A 101 -15.63 -0.61 1.23
CA ARG A 101 -14.32 -1.06 0.76
C ARG A 101 -13.21 -0.38 1.55
N LEU A 102 -12.08 -1.05 1.65
CA LEU A 102 -10.89 -0.57 2.31
C LEU A 102 -9.71 -0.81 1.35
N LEU A 103 -9.08 0.26 0.91
CA LEU A 103 -7.94 0.23 -0.01
C LEU A 103 -6.66 0.42 0.81
N ILE A 104 -5.65 -0.41 0.60
CA ILE A 104 -4.34 -0.28 1.23
C ILE A 104 -3.32 -0.13 0.12
N GLU A 105 -2.60 0.98 0.10
CA GLU A 105 -1.54 1.27 -0.85
C GLU A 105 -0.20 1.25 -0.11
N VAL A 106 0.75 0.44 -0.55
CA VAL A 106 2.10 0.38 0.03
C VAL A 106 3.08 1.21 -0.80
N ALA A 107 4.17 1.65 -0.18
CA ALA A 107 5.23 2.33 -0.92
C ALA A 107 5.88 1.40 -1.95
N ALA A 108 6.44 1.97 -3.03
CA ALA A 108 7.10 1.18 -4.08
C ALA A 108 8.30 0.35 -3.58
N GLY A 109 8.86 0.69 -2.41
CA GLY A 109 9.91 -0.07 -1.73
C GLY A 109 9.42 -1.35 -1.05
N ASP A 110 8.12 -1.44 -0.76
CA ASP A 110 7.52 -2.46 0.09
C ASP A 110 6.49 -3.33 -0.63
N ARG A 111 6.49 -3.31 -1.97
CA ARG A 111 5.62 -4.13 -2.82
C ARG A 111 5.75 -5.64 -2.56
N ASP A 112 6.88 -6.06 -1.97
CA ASP A 112 7.09 -7.45 -1.57
C ASP A 112 6.00 -7.94 -0.60
N ALA A 113 5.53 -7.05 0.29
CA ALA A 113 4.46 -7.33 1.25
C ALA A 113 3.12 -7.68 0.59
N LEU A 114 2.86 -7.17 -0.61
CA LEU A 114 1.67 -7.47 -1.40
C LEU A 114 1.98 -8.41 -2.58
N LYS A 115 2.98 -9.29 -2.43
CA LYS A 115 3.40 -10.26 -3.47
C LYS A 115 3.72 -9.62 -4.83
N GLY A 116 4.24 -8.39 -4.80
CA GLY A 116 4.59 -7.60 -5.99
C GLY A 116 3.53 -6.57 -6.42
N ASP A 117 2.38 -6.52 -5.74
CA ASP A 117 1.37 -5.47 -5.95
C ASP A 117 1.67 -4.20 -5.14
N GLU A 118 1.03 -3.10 -5.49
CA GLU A 118 1.14 -1.82 -4.80
C GLU A 118 -0.15 -1.44 -4.07
N VAL A 119 -1.27 -2.09 -4.40
CA VAL A 119 -2.59 -1.79 -3.85
C VAL A 119 -3.39 -3.06 -3.55
N LEU A 120 -3.85 -3.17 -2.32
CA LEU A 120 -4.78 -4.20 -1.87
C LEU A 120 -6.16 -3.58 -1.64
N GLU A 121 -7.19 -4.09 -2.32
CA GLU A 121 -8.57 -3.67 -2.12
C GLU A 121 -9.36 -4.73 -1.35
N ILE A 122 -9.91 -4.35 -0.21
CA ILE A 122 -10.72 -5.20 0.65
C ILE A 122 -12.18 -4.74 0.55
N ASN A 123 -13.01 -5.53 -0.12
CA ASN A 123 -14.42 -5.28 -0.31
C ASN A 123 -15.24 -5.86 0.87
N LEU A 124 -16.06 -5.01 1.48
CA LEU A 124 -16.99 -5.37 2.53
C LEU A 124 -18.29 -5.86 1.91
N THR A 125 -18.53 -7.16 2.03
CA THR A 125 -19.77 -7.81 1.57
C THR A 125 -20.91 -7.67 2.58
N SER A 126 -20.63 -7.20 3.79
CA SER A 126 -21.62 -6.97 4.84
C SER A 126 -21.20 -5.82 5.77
N ASP A 127 -22.17 -5.07 6.26
CA ASP A 127 -22.04 -3.98 7.24
C ASP A 127 -22.00 -4.50 8.69
N LEU A 128 -21.46 -5.70 8.91
CA LEU A 128 -21.36 -6.28 10.26
C LEU A 128 -20.22 -5.67 11.09
N SER A 129 -19.37 -4.87 10.46
CA SER A 129 -18.18 -4.31 11.10
C SER A 129 -18.48 -2.89 11.54
N ASP A 130 -18.12 -2.54 12.77
CA ASP A 130 -18.25 -1.19 13.30
C ASP A 130 -17.23 -0.27 12.62
N MET A 131 -17.69 0.52 11.64
CA MET A 131 -16.82 1.43 10.88
C MET A 131 -16.16 2.49 11.77
N ASP A 132 -16.79 2.86 12.89
CA ASP A 132 -16.22 3.80 13.87
C ASP A 132 -14.99 3.20 14.56
N GLU A 133 -15.08 1.93 14.98
CA GLU A 133 -13.99 1.17 15.60
C GLU A 133 -12.87 0.85 14.60
N VAL A 134 -13.24 0.48 13.36
CA VAL A 134 -12.29 0.29 12.25
C VAL A 134 -11.53 1.58 11.95
N LYS A 135 -12.24 2.71 11.90
CA LYS A 135 -11.62 4.01 11.66
C LYS A 135 -10.66 4.38 12.78
N GLU A 136 -11.07 4.28 14.04
CA GLU A 136 -10.22 4.60 15.18
C GLU A 136 -8.97 3.72 15.22
N THR A 137 -9.13 2.43 14.94
CA THR A 137 -8.01 1.48 14.85
C THR A 137 -7.04 1.87 13.75
N LEU A 138 -7.54 2.19 12.56
CA LEU A 138 -6.71 2.65 11.46
C LEU A 138 -6.02 3.98 11.74
N GLU A 139 -6.70 4.91 12.42
CA GLU A 139 -6.10 6.18 12.86
C GLU A 139 -4.92 5.90 13.79
N ASN A 140 -5.07 4.99 14.75
CA ASN A 140 -3.98 4.60 15.66
C ASN A 140 -2.84 3.88 14.92
N ILE A 141 -3.15 2.91 14.04
CA ILE A 141 -2.14 2.19 13.24
C ILE A 141 -1.39 3.15 12.31
N LEU A 142 -2.05 4.15 11.73
CA LEU A 142 -1.43 5.05 10.74
C LEU A 142 -0.87 6.33 11.37
N ALA A 143 -1.10 6.57 12.66
CA ALA A 143 -0.61 7.74 13.38
C ALA A 143 0.93 7.80 13.44
N GLY A 144 1.55 8.46 12.47
CA GLY A 144 3.02 8.62 12.40
C GLY A 144 3.69 7.76 11.33
N THR A 145 3.05 6.67 10.90
CA THR A 145 3.61 5.73 9.91
C THR A 145 2.96 5.87 8.53
N GLY A 146 1.74 6.41 8.43
CA GLY A 146 0.98 6.35 7.18
C GLY A 146 0.00 7.49 6.94
N THR A 147 -0.92 7.26 6.00
CA THR A 147 -2.01 8.21 5.69
C THR A 147 -3.34 7.47 5.66
N LEU A 148 -4.28 7.89 6.50
CA LEU A 148 -5.68 7.44 6.44
C LEU A 148 -6.51 8.42 5.61
N VAL A 149 -7.26 7.90 4.65
CA VAL A 149 -8.26 8.64 3.87
C VAL A 149 -9.63 8.04 4.19
N CYS A 150 -10.48 8.78 4.89
CA CYS A 150 -11.86 8.38 5.11
C CYS A 150 -12.77 8.99 4.03
N GLU A 151 -13.47 8.13 3.27
CA GLU A 151 -14.49 8.50 2.27
C GLU A 151 -15.91 8.13 2.73
N LEU A 152 -16.11 7.97 4.05
CA LEU A 152 -17.39 7.64 4.71
C LEU A 152 -18.36 8.83 4.69
#